data_AF-A0A7R9F4L9-F1
#
_entry.id   AF-A0A7R9F4L9-F1
#
_cell.length_a   1.000
_cell.length_b   1.000
_cell.length_c   1.000
_cell.angle_alpha   90.00
_cell.angle_beta   90.00
_cell.angle_gamma   90.00
#
_symmetry.space_group_name_H-M   'P 1'
#
loop_
_entity.id
_entity.type
_entity.pdbx_description
1 polymer ?
#
loop_
_entity_poly.entity_id
_entity_poly.type
_entity_poly.pdbx_seq_one_letter_code
_entity_poly.pdbx_strand_id
1 'polypeptide(L)'
;MTKIYHPNIDEKGQVCLPIISAENWKPATKTDQVIQALVALVNDPEPEHPLRADLAEEYLKDRKKFFKNAEEFTKKHSEKRPSE
;
A
#
# COMPACT_ATOMS: atom_id res chain seq x y z
N MET A 1 -3.60 2.78 14.28
CA MET A 1 -3.13 2.66 12.89
C MET A 1 -2.46 1.32 12.72
N THR A 2 -2.80 0.60 11.66
CA THR A 2 -2.33 -0.77 11.41
C THR A 2 -1.04 -0.74 10.61
N LYS A 3 -0.04 -1.52 11.02
CA LYS A 3 1.21 -1.64 10.25
C LYS A 3 0.96 -2.47 9.00
N ILE A 4 1.68 -2.18 7.91
CA ILE A 4 1.56 -2.92 6.66
C ILE A 4 2.94 -3.22 6.04
N TYR A 5 3.03 -4.36 5.35
CA TYR A 5 4.22 -4.76 4.60
C TYR A 5 3.96 -4.50 3.11
N HIS A 6 4.28 -3.29 2.65
CA HIS A 6 3.93 -2.84 1.30
C HIS A 6 5.01 -1.89 0.74
N PRO A 7 5.41 -2.02 -0.54
CA PRO A 7 6.47 -1.17 -1.10
C PRO A 7 6.07 0.31 -1.25
N ASN A 8 4.78 0.61 -1.42
CA ASN A 8 4.27 1.99 -1.58
C ASN A 8 3.76 2.63 -0.28
N ILE A 9 3.95 1.99 0.88
CA ILE A 9 3.54 2.54 2.18
C ILE A 9 4.73 2.46 3.14
N ASP A 10 5.08 3.58 3.78
CA ASP A 10 6.21 3.60 4.71
C ASP A 10 5.87 3.00 6.08
N GLU A 11 6.86 2.89 6.97
CA GLU A 11 6.68 2.31 8.31
C GLU A 11 5.76 3.13 9.24
N LYS A 12 5.53 4.40 8.90
CA LYS A 12 4.62 5.31 9.63
C LYS A 12 3.20 5.29 9.06
N GLY A 13 2.97 4.59 7.95
CA GLY A 13 1.69 4.52 7.24
C GLY A 13 1.47 5.67 6.24
N GLN A 14 2.52 6.41 5.87
CA GLN A 14 2.45 7.43 4.82
C GLN A 14 2.39 6.75 3.44
N VAL A 15 1.59 7.34 2.55
CA VAL A 15 1.38 6.86 1.18
C VAL A 15 1.41 8.05 0.23
N CYS A 16 2.01 7.88 -0.94
CA CYS A 16 1.97 8.85 -2.02
C CYS A 16 0.89 8.43 -3.02
N LEU A 17 -0.22 9.16 -3.04
CA LEU A 17 -1.32 8.93 -3.99
C LEU A 17 -1.38 10.09 -4.99
N PRO A 18 -1.23 9.84 -6.31
CA PRO A 18 -1.29 10.90 -7.31
C PRO A 18 -2.57 11.73 -7.27
N ILE A 19 -3.72 11.13 -6.94
CA ILE A 19 -5.04 11.80 -6.91
C ILE A 19 -5.16 12.92 -5.86
N ILE A 20 -4.29 12.91 -4.84
CA ILE A 20 -4.24 13.93 -3.76
C ILE A 20 -2.93 14.70 -3.73
N SER A 21 -2.06 14.54 -4.75
CA SER A 21 -0.85 15.35 -4.84
C SER A 21 -1.21 16.81 -5.11
N ALA A 22 -0.39 17.75 -4.64
CA ALA A 22 -0.64 19.19 -4.82
C ALA A 22 -0.80 19.59 -6.30
N GLU A 23 -0.14 18.87 -7.21
CA GLU A 23 -0.16 19.11 -8.66
C GLU A 23 -1.43 18.57 -9.34
N ASN A 24 -1.99 17.47 -8.84
CA ASN A 24 -3.11 16.76 -9.48
C ASN A 24 -4.44 16.94 -8.74
N TRP A 25 -4.42 17.51 -7.55
CA TRP A 25 -5.61 17.75 -6.74
C TRP A 25 -6.61 18.64 -7.49
N LYS A 26 -7.89 18.23 -7.46
CA LYS A 26 -9.00 18.97 -8.04
C LYS A 26 -10.11 19.11 -6.99
N PRO A 27 -10.81 20.26 -6.90
CA PRO A 27 -11.94 20.41 -5.98
C PRO A 27 -13.09 19.41 -6.21
N ALA A 28 -13.16 18.83 -7.42
CA ALA A 28 -14.13 17.80 -7.77
C ALA A 28 -13.75 16.39 -7.29
N THR A 29 -12.52 16.18 -6.81
CA THR A 29 -12.06 14.88 -6.29
C THR A 29 -12.82 14.56 -5.01
N LYS A 30 -13.55 13.44 -5.03
CA LYS A 30 -14.32 12.95 -3.89
C LYS A 30 -13.54 11.90 -3.10
N THR A 31 -13.90 11.74 -1.83
CA THR A 31 -13.23 10.81 -0.90
C THR A 31 -13.34 9.34 -1.34
N ASP A 32 -14.45 8.94 -1.97
CA ASP A 32 -14.63 7.59 -2.52
C ASP A 32 -13.59 7.28 -3.61
N GLN A 33 -13.28 8.23 -4.48
CA GLN A 33 -12.23 8.09 -5.50
C GLN A 33 -10.85 7.93 -4.86
N VAL A 34 -10.56 8.65 -3.77
CA VAL A 34 -9.30 8.53 -3.03
C VAL A 34 -9.19 7.16 -2.37
N ILE A 35 -10.26 6.67 -1.74
CA ILE A 35 -10.30 5.34 -1.12
C ILE A 35 -10.12 4.25 -2.19
N GLN A 36 -10.80 4.37 -3.34
CA GLN A 36 -10.64 3.42 -4.45
C GLN A 36 -9.21 3.38 -4.97
N ALA A 37 -8.56 4.54 -5.13
CA ALA A 37 -7.16 4.62 -5.53
C ALA A 37 -6.23 3.96 -4.51
N LEU A 38 -6.48 4.17 -3.21
CA LEU A 38 -5.72 3.51 -2.14
C LEU A 38 -5.89 1.98 -2.15
N VAL A 39 -7.13 1.50 -2.30
CA VAL A 39 -7.42 0.06 -2.37
C VAL A 39 -6.76 -0.58 -3.59
N ALA A 40 -6.80 0.10 -4.74
CA ALA A 40 -6.12 -0.35 -5.94
C ALA A 40 -4.60 -0.48 -5.71
N LEU A 41 -3.97 0.54 -5.12
CA LEU A 41 -2.55 0.52 -4.81
C LEU A 41 -2.17 -0.58 -3.80
N VAL A 42 -3.01 -0.84 -2.79
CA VAL A 42 -2.77 -1.90 -1.79
C VAL A 42 -2.89 -3.31 -2.41
N ASN A 43 -3.78 -3.49 -3.38
CA ASN A 43 -3.96 -4.77 -4.07
C ASN A 43 -2.86 -5.01 -5.12
N ASP A 44 -2.47 -3.96 -5.84
CA ASP A 44 -1.50 -4.01 -6.93
C ASP A 44 -0.35 -3.02 -6.64
N PRO A 45 0.72 -3.48 -5.97
CA PRO A 45 1.85 -2.62 -5.65
C PRO A 45 2.56 -2.10 -6.90
N GLU A 46 3.04 -0.84 -6.84
CA GLU A 46 3.78 -0.16 -7.91
C GLU A 46 5.28 -0.11 -7.60
N PRO A 47 6.09 -1.10 -8.02
CA PRO A 47 7.51 -1.18 -7.63
C PRO A 47 8.39 -0.11 -8.29
N GLU A 48 7.89 0.62 -9.29
CA GLU A 48 8.62 1.71 -9.97
C GLU A 48 8.62 3.02 -9.17
N HIS A 49 7.67 3.17 -8.24
CA HIS A 49 7.53 4.35 -7.37
C HIS A 49 7.43 3.94 -5.89
N PRO A 50 8.42 3.23 -5.32
CA PRO A 50 8.32 2.72 -3.97
C PRO A 50 8.69 3.77 -2.92
N LEU A 51 8.00 3.74 -1.79
CA LEU A 51 8.46 4.38 -0.55
C LEU A 51 9.47 3.50 0.21
N ARG A 52 9.40 2.18 -0.04
CA ARG A 52 10.25 1.16 0.55
C ARG A 52 10.94 0.35 -0.54
N ALA A 53 12.13 0.80 -0.94
CA ALA A 53 12.89 0.21 -2.05
C ALA A 53 13.31 -1.25 -1.77
N ASP A 54 13.58 -1.59 -0.50
CA ASP A 54 13.86 -2.96 -0.04
C ASP A 54 12.72 -3.93 -0.37
N LEU A 55 11.48 -3.51 -0.12
CA LEU A 55 10.30 -4.32 -0.39
C LEU A 55 9.97 -4.40 -1.88
N ALA A 56 10.21 -3.32 -2.62
CA ALA A 56 10.01 -3.32 -4.07
C ALA A 56 11.01 -4.25 -4.76
N GLU A 57 12.27 -4.24 -4.32
CA GLU A 57 13.30 -5.17 -4.81
C GLU A 57 12.94 -6.61 -4.48
N GLU A 58 12.49 -6.90 -3.26
CA GLU A 58 12.01 -8.23 -2.88
C GLU A 58 10.80 -8.67 -3.72
N TYR A 59 9.84 -7.77 -3.95
CA TYR A 59 8.65 -8.03 -4.77
C TYR A 59 9.02 -8.39 -6.22
N LEU A 60 10.00 -7.68 -6.81
CA LEU A 60 10.47 -7.92 -8.17
C LEU A 60 11.33 -9.17 -8.32
N LYS A 61 12.21 -9.45 -7.34
CA LYS A 61 13.17 -10.57 -7.41
C LYS A 61 12.59 -11.89 -6.91
N ASP A 62 11.84 -11.87 -5.82
CA ASP A 62 11.27 -13.06 -5.18
C ASP A 62 9.87 -12.77 -4.63
N ARG A 63 8.92 -12.74 -5.56
CA ARG A 63 7.51 -12.49 -5.25
C ARG A 63 6.92 -13.53 -4.27
N LYS A 64 7.43 -14.76 -4.26
CA LYS A 64 6.98 -15.81 -3.32
C LYS A 64 7.40 -15.48 -1.89
N LYS A 65 8.66 -15.08 -1.70
CA LYS A 65 9.18 -14.63 -0.41
C LYS A 65 8.44 -13.38 0.08
N PHE A 66 8.24 -12.40 -0.81
CA PHE A 66 7.47 -11.20 -0.49
C PHE A 66 6.08 -11.54 0.06
N PHE A 67 5.31 -12.38 -0.65
CA PHE A 67 3.96 -12.72 -0.21
C PHE A 67 3.95 -13.52 1.09
N LYS A 68 4.92 -14.42 1.30
CA LYS A 68 5.06 -15.13 2.57
C LYS A 68 5.29 -14.16 3.73
N ASN A 69 6.22 -13.22 3.56
CA ASN A 69 6.52 -12.22 4.57
C ASN A 69 5.33 -11.29 4.82
N ALA A 70 4.65 -10.85 3.76
CA ALA A 70 3.45 -10.03 3.86
C ALA A 70 2.32 -10.74 4.61
N GLU A 71 2.12 -12.03 4.37
CA GLU A 71 1.13 -12.86 5.07
C GLU A 71 1.47 -12.97 6.57
N GLU A 72 2.71 -13.31 6.90
CA GLU A 72 3.17 -13.41 8.30
C GLU A 72 3.06 -12.07 9.04
N PHE A 73 3.42 -10.98 8.36
CA PHE A 73 3.32 -9.63 8.91
C PHE A 73 1.86 -9.24 9.15
N THR A 74 0.97 -9.54 8.22
CA THR A 74 -0.48 -9.32 8.35
C THR A 74 -1.02 -10.09 9.54
N LYS A 75 -0.74 -11.39 9.67
CA LYS A 75 -1.16 -12.21 10.81
C LYS A 75 -0.75 -11.64 12.17
N LYS A 76 0.41 -10.98 12.23
CA LYS A 76 0.98 -10.43 13.48
C LYS A 76 0.45 -9.03 13.83
N HIS A 77 0.12 -8.22 12.83
CA HIS A 77 -0.11 -6.78 13.02
C HIS A 77 -1.48 -6.29 12.55
N SER A 78 -2.24 -7.08 11.80
CA SER A 78 -3.51 -6.64 11.22
C SER A 78 -4.64 -6.62 12.25
N GLU A 79 -5.62 -5.77 11.98
CA GLU A 79 -6.94 -5.90 12.60
C GLU A 79 -7.62 -7.20 12.15
N LYS A 80 -8.60 -7.67 12.94
CA LYS A 80 -9.43 -8.80 12.54
C LYS A 80 -10.29 -8.39 11.36
N ARG A 81 -10.28 -9.19 10.30
CA ARG A 81 -11.21 -9.01 9.18
C ARG A 81 -12.64 -9.16 9.71
N PRO A 82 -13.56 -8.22 9.40
CA PRO A 82 -14.97 -8.37 9.72
C PRO A 82 -15.52 -9.68 9.18
N SER A 83 -16.40 -10.32 9.94
CA SER A 83 -17.03 -11.61 9.60
C SER A 83 -18.21 -11.49 8.65
N GLU A 84 -18.57 -10.28 8.23
CA GLU A 84 -19.66 -9.98 7.30
C GLU A 84 -19.12 -9.35 6.01
#